data_AF-A0A7S1ESV2-F1
#
_entry.id   AF-A0A7S1ESV2-F1
#
_cell.length_a   1.000
_cell.length_b   1.000
_cell.length_c   1.000
_cell.angle_alpha   90.00
_cell.angle_beta   90.00
_cell.angle_gamma   90.00
#
_symmetry.space_group_name_H-M   'P 1'
#
loop_
_entity.id
_entity.type
_entity.pdbx_description
1 polymer ?
#
loop_
_entity_poly.entity_id
_entity_poly.type
_entity_poly.pdbx_seq_one_letter_code
_entity_poly.pdbx_strand_id
1 'polypeptide(L)'
;VNWFEKAGVPLKTESDGRIFPVSDNSKSVTQALVREAERFGVIVITNARVVDIRELGNGANAGQYRFEIDVIVGKRKVLYRCERVLMSPGASRIGYSWAERLGHQISSPVPSLFTFKVHDSRLEGLAGVSVSDTKVQIVEKGSGKSSAKSKRRRTEGLVQRGITLITHWGFSGPAILRLSAFGARVLHENGYRMELVIDWRPKSTITETFEELKLLRMRYETKSLLTFCPLTSRAETRGEEDPILPRRLWRALVISAVNSMESGKNSEL
;
A
#
# COMPACT_ATOMS: atom_id res chain seq x y z
N VAL A 1 16.55 -10.38 6.85
CA VAL A 1 17.30 -9.10 6.85
C VAL A 1 18.79 -9.35 6.92
N ASN A 2 19.30 -9.99 7.98
CA ASN A 2 20.74 -10.28 8.19
C ASN A 2 21.44 -11.01 7.03
N TRP A 3 20.71 -11.79 6.23
CA TRP A 3 21.28 -12.44 5.03
C TRP A 3 21.79 -11.42 4.01
N PHE A 4 21.06 -10.31 3.79
CA PHE A 4 21.49 -9.28 2.83
C PHE A 4 22.76 -8.57 3.29
N GLU A 5 22.89 -8.31 4.59
CA GLU A 5 24.12 -7.74 5.15
C GLU A 5 25.31 -8.69 4.97
N LYS A 6 25.12 -9.99 5.23
CA LYS A 6 26.13 -11.03 4.97
C LYS A 6 26.48 -11.15 3.48
N ALA A 7 25.52 -10.89 2.59
CA ALA A 7 25.71 -10.87 1.13
C ALA A 7 26.29 -9.52 0.62
N GLY A 8 26.72 -8.63 1.52
CA GLY A 8 27.38 -7.37 1.18
C GLY A 8 26.43 -6.23 0.83
N VAL A 9 25.19 -6.26 1.30
CA VAL A 9 24.22 -5.16 1.14
C VAL A 9 23.90 -4.57 2.52
N PRO A 10 24.60 -3.50 2.94
CA PRO A 10 24.28 -2.78 4.16
C PRO A 10 22.86 -2.23 4.10
N LEU A 11 22.15 -2.31 5.23
CA LEU A 11 20.75 -1.92 5.31
C LEU A 11 20.57 -0.76 6.30
N LYS A 12 19.58 0.08 6.04
CA LYS A 12 19.07 1.10 6.96
C LYS A 12 17.59 0.85 7.22
N THR A 13 17.16 1.16 8.44
CA THR A 13 15.75 1.11 8.85
C THR A 13 15.25 2.53 9.02
N GLU A 14 14.17 2.88 8.33
CA GLU A 14 13.50 4.16 8.51
C GLU A 14 12.60 4.17 9.75
N SER A 15 12.17 5.35 10.19
CA SER A 15 11.36 5.53 11.39
C SER A 15 10.02 4.78 11.37
N ASP A 16 9.53 4.42 10.19
CA ASP A 16 8.30 3.64 10.00
C ASP A 16 8.54 2.12 9.87
N GLY A 17 9.78 1.67 10.10
CA GLY A 17 10.18 0.27 10.10
C GLY A 17 10.49 -0.31 8.71
N ARG A 18 10.39 0.50 7.64
CA ARG A 18 10.82 0.06 6.30
C ARG A 18 12.34 -0.10 6.26
N ILE A 19 12.79 -1.13 5.58
CA ILE A 19 14.21 -1.46 5.45
C ILE A 19 14.63 -1.26 3.99
N PHE A 20 15.64 -0.43 3.81
CA PHE A 20 16.20 -0.10 2.50
C PHE A 20 17.70 -0.41 2.48
N PRO A 21 18.28 -0.67 1.30
CA PRO A 21 19.73 -0.66 1.18
C PRO A 21 20.25 0.76 1.50
N VAL A 22 21.38 0.86 2.20
CA VAL A 22 22.02 2.16 2.49
C VAL A 22 22.32 2.93 1.19
N SER A 23 22.54 2.22 0.09
CA SER A 23 22.78 2.80 -1.25
C SER A 23 21.57 3.47 -1.89
N ASP A 24 20.36 3.30 -1.34
CA ASP A 24 19.09 3.72 -1.95
C ASP A 24 18.87 3.21 -3.39
N ASN A 25 19.56 2.13 -3.77
CA ASN A 25 19.53 1.58 -5.11
C ASN A 25 19.09 0.11 -5.11
N SER A 26 17.99 -0.18 -5.80
CA SER A 26 17.47 -1.55 -5.95
C SER A 26 18.46 -2.50 -6.62
N LYS A 27 19.38 -1.98 -7.44
CA LYS A 27 20.44 -2.74 -8.09
C LYS A 27 21.38 -3.42 -7.09
N SER A 28 21.62 -2.83 -5.92
CA SER A 28 22.46 -3.44 -4.88
C SER A 28 21.87 -4.77 -4.40
N VAL A 29 20.54 -4.82 -4.25
CA VAL A 29 19.80 -6.03 -3.84
C VAL A 29 19.83 -7.08 -4.95
N THR A 30 19.51 -6.70 -6.19
CA THR A 30 19.44 -7.66 -7.31
C THR A 30 20.80 -8.25 -7.64
N GLN A 31 21.87 -7.44 -7.63
CA GLN A 31 23.22 -7.94 -7.86
C GLN A 31 23.69 -8.89 -6.78
N ALA A 32 23.32 -8.67 -5.51
CA ALA A 32 23.64 -9.62 -4.45
C ALA A 32 23.00 -10.98 -4.67
N LEU A 33 21.73 -11.02 -5.08
CA LEU A 33 21.02 -12.26 -5.41
C LEU A 33 21.65 -12.99 -6.61
N VAL A 34 22.01 -12.26 -7.68
CA VAL A 34 22.65 -12.84 -8.87
C VAL A 34 24.03 -13.42 -8.53
N ARG A 35 24.88 -12.67 -7.81
CA ARG A 35 26.20 -13.16 -7.39
C ARG A 35 26.10 -14.41 -6.51
N GLU A 36 25.14 -14.45 -5.60
CA GLU A 36 24.93 -15.61 -4.73
C GLU A 36 24.44 -16.82 -5.53
N ALA A 37 23.53 -16.62 -6.49
CA ALA A 37 23.10 -17.67 -7.41
C ALA A 37 24.29 -18.25 -8.20
N GLU A 38 25.14 -17.38 -8.77
CA GLU A 38 26.37 -17.79 -9.48
C GLU A 38 27.33 -18.55 -8.56
N ARG A 39 27.54 -18.09 -7.32
CA ARG A 39 28.41 -18.76 -6.34
C ARG A 39 27.97 -20.18 -6.03
N PHE A 40 26.67 -20.45 -6.01
CA PHE A 40 26.11 -21.79 -5.79
C PHE A 40 25.95 -22.61 -7.08
N GLY A 41 26.44 -22.12 -8.22
CA GLY A 41 26.35 -22.81 -9.50
C GLY A 41 24.95 -22.82 -10.12
N VAL A 42 24.07 -21.90 -9.69
CA VAL A 42 22.74 -21.75 -10.29
C VAL A 42 22.88 -21.12 -11.67
N ILE A 43 22.38 -21.80 -12.70
CA ILE A 43 22.40 -21.29 -14.07
C ILE A 43 21.20 -20.36 -14.27
N VAL A 44 21.46 -19.07 -14.52
CA VAL A 44 20.43 -18.07 -14.79
C VAL A 44 20.37 -17.78 -16.29
N ILE A 45 19.23 -18.06 -16.92
CA ILE A 45 19.01 -17.82 -18.34
C ILE A 45 17.97 -16.70 -18.49
N THR A 46 18.42 -15.53 -18.94
CA THR A 46 17.54 -14.39 -19.24
C THR A 46 17.07 -14.43 -20.69
N ASN A 47 16.05 -13.62 -21.03
CA ASN A 47 15.44 -13.62 -22.37
C ASN A 47 14.96 -15.03 -22.81
N ALA A 48 14.61 -15.85 -21.84
CA ALA A 48 14.12 -17.22 -22.00
C ALA A 48 12.64 -17.26 -21.63
N ARG A 49 11.78 -17.30 -22.66
CA ARG A 49 10.33 -17.35 -22.46
C ARG A 49 9.90 -18.81 -22.31
N VAL A 50 9.39 -19.15 -21.14
CA VAL A 50 8.68 -20.43 -20.94
C VAL A 50 7.39 -20.41 -21.78
N VAL A 51 7.17 -21.46 -22.54
CA VAL A 51 6.02 -21.66 -23.42
C VAL A 51 5.03 -22.63 -22.80
N ASP A 52 5.53 -23.72 -22.21
CA ASP A 52 4.71 -24.74 -21.60
C ASP A 52 5.46 -25.49 -20.50
N ILE A 53 4.70 -26.04 -19.55
CA ILE A 53 5.18 -26.91 -18.48
C ILE A 53 4.25 -28.12 -18.44
N ARG A 54 4.81 -29.33 -18.53
CA ARG A 54 4.05 -30.59 -18.55
C ARG A 54 4.59 -31.53 -17.49
N GLU A 55 3.69 -32.19 -16.78
CA GLU A 55 4.03 -33.33 -15.93
C GLU A 55 4.08 -34.60 -16.78
N LEU A 56 5.16 -35.36 -16.65
CA LEU A 56 5.35 -36.68 -17.23
C LEU A 56 4.76 -37.68 -16.23
N GLY A 57 3.64 -38.32 -16.58
CA GLY A 57 2.91 -39.21 -15.68
C GLY A 57 3.72 -40.44 -15.19
N ASN A 58 3.15 -41.17 -14.23
CA ASN A 58 3.79 -42.32 -13.55
C ASN A 58 3.79 -43.63 -14.38
N GLY A 59 4.12 -43.58 -15.66
CA GLY A 59 4.26 -44.79 -16.50
C GLY A 59 5.53 -45.58 -16.18
N ALA A 60 5.62 -46.85 -16.59
CA ALA A 60 6.77 -47.74 -16.36
C ALA A 60 8.13 -47.22 -16.91
N ASN A 61 8.11 -46.14 -17.69
CA ASN A 61 9.27 -45.40 -18.18
C ASN A 61 9.43 -44.03 -17.49
N ALA A 62 8.90 -43.85 -16.26
CA ALA A 62 9.13 -42.69 -15.41
C ALA A 62 10.61 -42.64 -15.05
N GLY A 63 11.42 -42.19 -16.02
CA GLY A 63 12.83 -41.96 -15.86
C GLY A 63 13.09 -40.89 -14.81
N GLN A 64 14.36 -40.50 -14.72
CA GLN A 64 14.91 -39.51 -13.79
C GLN A 64 14.18 -38.15 -13.71
N TYR A 65 13.17 -37.87 -14.55
CA TYR A 65 12.53 -36.56 -14.67
C TYR A 65 11.00 -36.66 -14.58
N ARG A 66 10.41 -35.71 -13.86
CA ARG A 66 8.94 -35.60 -13.66
C ARG A 66 8.32 -34.52 -14.55
N PHE A 67 9.08 -33.53 -15.00
CA PHE A 67 8.55 -32.40 -15.74
C PHE A 67 9.34 -32.14 -17.03
N GLU A 68 8.62 -31.67 -18.04
CA GLU A 68 9.14 -31.09 -19.27
C GLU A 68 8.76 -29.62 -19.37
N ILE A 69 9.72 -28.78 -19.75
CA ILE A 69 9.55 -27.34 -19.88
C ILE A 69 9.99 -26.91 -21.28
N ASP A 70 9.04 -26.44 -22.08
CA ASP A 70 9.29 -25.86 -23.39
C ASP A 70 9.69 -24.39 -23.20
N VAL A 71 10.89 -24.02 -23.69
CA VAL A 71 11.43 -22.67 -23.55
C VAL A 71 11.88 -22.15 -24.91
N ILE A 72 11.62 -20.87 -25.17
CA ILE A 72 12.18 -20.14 -26.32
C ILE A 72 13.28 -19.21 -25.81
N VAL A 73 14.50 -19.42 -26.30
CA VAL A 73 15.66 -18.57 -26.03
C VAL A 73 16.06 -17.89 -27.34
N GLY A 74 15.78 -16.59 -27.45
CA GLY A 74 15.90 -15.87 -28.72
C GLY A 74 14.99 -16.47 -29.81
N LYS A 75 15.57 -17.08 -30.84
CA LYS A 75 14.85 -17.76 -31.94
C LYS A 75 14.84 -19.29 -31.83
N ARG A 76 15.44 -19.87 -30.78
CA ARG A 76 15.59 -21.32 -30.61
C ARG A 76 14.57 -21.87 -29.62
N LYS A 77 13.99 -23.02 -29.93
CA LYS A 77 13.22 -23.82 -28.98
C LYS A 77 14.17 -24.77 -28.25
N VAL A 78 14.04 -24.83 -26.94
CA VAL A 78 14.83 -25.68 -26.04
C VAL A 78 13.86 -26.41 -25.12
N LEU A 79 14.09 -27.70 -24.91
CA LEU A 79 13.34 -28.53 -23.98
C LEU A 79 14.20 -28.81 -22.76
N TYR A 80 13.70 -28.46 -21.56
CA TYR A 80 14.32 -28.82 -20.29
C TYR A 80 13.54 -29.96 -19.62
N ARG A 81 14.26 -30.85 -18.95
CA ARG A 81 13.69 -31.91 -18.12
C ARG A 81 14.19 -31.77 -16.69
N CYS A 82 13.29 -31.91 -15.72
CA CYS A 82 13.64 -31.81 -14.31
C CYS A 82 12.72 -32.65 -13.41
N GLU A 83 13.14 -32.89 -12.18
CA GLU A 83 12.33 -33.59 -11.17
C GLU A 83 11.33 -32.66 -10.47
N ARG A 84 11.65 -31.36 -10.37
CA ARG A 84 10.90 -30.37 -9.61
C ARG A 84 10.85 -29.05 -10.36
N VAL A 85 9.72 -28.37 -10.25
CA VAL A 85 9.52 -27.03 -10.80
C VAL A 85 9.11 -26.10 -9.67
N LEU A 86 9.84 -24.99 -9.51
CA LEU A 86 9.43 -23.86 -8.67
C LEU A 86 9.00 -22.73 -9.60
N MET A 87 7.79 -22.21 -9.40
CA MET A 87 7.19 -21.21 -10.28
C MET A 87 7.02 -19.86 -9.58
N SER A 88 7.42 -18.79 -10.26
CA SER A 88 7.17 -17.40 -9.86
C SER A 88 6.64 -16.58 -11.06
N PRO A 89 5.45 -16.91 -11.60
CA PRO A 89 4.96 -16.36 -12.87
C PRO A 89 4.58 -14.87 -12.81
N GLY A 90 4.66 -14.22 -11.64
CA GLY A 90 4.26 -12.84 -11.45
C GLY A 90 2.79 -12.62 -11.82
N ALA A 91 2.53 -11.62 -12.66
CA ALA A 91 1.18 -11.29 -13.18
C ALA A 91 0.82 -12.04 -14.48
N SER A 92 1.61 -13.05 -14.88
CA SER A 92 1.43 -13.78 -16.13
C SER A 92 0.24 -14.74 -16.07
N ARG A 93 -0.83 -14.46 -16.83
CA ARG A 93 -2.03 -15.33 -16.89
C ARG A 93 -1.73 -16.75 -17.38
N ILE A 94 -0.80 -16.89 -18.33
CA ILE A 94 -0.40 -18.23 -18.81
C ILE A 94 0.28 -19.04 -17.70
N GLY A 95 0.99 -18.38 -16.79
CA GLY A 95 1.59 -19.04 -15.63
C GLY A 95 0.56 -19.58 -14.64
N TYR A 96 -0.57 -18.90 -14.47
CA TYR A 96 -1.68 -19.43 -13.67
C TYR A 96 -2.32 -20.64 -14.34
N SER A 97 -2.48 -20.61 -15.66
CA SER A 97 -2.96 -21.77 -16.42
C SER A 97 -2.05 -22.99 -16.29
N TRP A 98 -0.72 -22.81 -16.27
CA TRP A 98 0.22 -23.90 -15.97
C TRP A 98 -0.01 -24.48 -14.57
N ALA A 99 -0.12 -23.62 -13.56
CA ALA A 99 -0.37 -24.07 -12.20
C ALA A 99 -1.70 -24.85 -12.06
N GLU A 100 -2.77 -24.41 -12.73
CA GLU A 100 -4.05 -25.16 -12.78
C GLU A 100 -3.89 -26.53 -13.43
N ARG A 101 -3.18 -26.62 -14.57
CA ARG A 101 -2.90 -27.90 -15.24
C ARG A 101 -2.06 -28.86 -14.38
N LEU A 102 -1.23 -28.33 -13.50
CA LEU A 102 -0.45 -29.08 -12.51
C LEU A 102 -1.25 -29.40 -11.23
N GLY A 103 -2.57 -29.13 -11.23
CA GLY A 103 -3.48 -29.50 -10.13
C GLY A 103 -3.61 -28.46 -9.01
N HIS A 104 -3.06 -27.26 -9.17
CA HIS A 104 -3.22 -26.18 -8.18
C HIS A 104 -4.53 -25.41 -8.37
N GLN A 105 -5.14 -24.99 -7.26
CA GLN A 105 -6.26 -24.06 -7.29
C GLN A 105 -5.75 -22.61 -7.32
N ILE A 106 -6.26 -21.80 -8.24
CA ILE A 106 -5.92 -20.37 -8.34
C ILE A 106 -7.00 -19.53 -7.67
N SER A 107 -6.58 -18.72 -6.69
CA SER A 107 -7.44 -17.64 -6.17
C SER A 107 -7.41 -16.48 -7.16
N SER A 108 -8.59 -16.07 -7.63
CA SER A 108 -8.71 -14.97 -8.61
C SER A 108 -7.99 -13.71 -8.10
N PRO A 109 -7.03 -13.14 -8.83
CA PRO A 109 -6.28 -11.97 -8.37
C PRO A 109 -7.16 -10.73 -8.36
N VAL A 110 -6.96 -9.88 -7.36
CA VAL A 110 -7.54 -8.52 -7.31
C VAL A 110 -6.44 -7.49 -7.10
N PRO A 111 -6.59 -6.28 -7.65
CA PRO A 111 -5.69 -5.16 -7.38
C PRO A 111 -5.44 -4.94 -5.89
N SER A 112 -4.20 -4.62 -5.54
CA SER A 112 -3.75 -4.22 -4.21
C SER A 112 -2.67 -3.15 -4.34
N LEU A 113 -2.37 -2.43 -3.25
CA LEU A 113 -1.36 -1.35 -3.22
C LEU A 113 -1.62 -0.26 -4.30
N PHE A 114 -2.85 0.22 -4.38
CA PHE A 114 -3.28 1.26 -5.33
C PHE A 114 -3.79 2.52 -4.61
N THR A 115 -3.81 3.64 -5.35
CA THR A 115 -4.31 4.94 -4.86
C THR A 115 -5.83 5.03 -4.97
N PHE A 116 -6.47 5.80 -4.10
CA PHE A 116 -7.92 6.00 -4.15
C PHE A 116 -8.28 7.22 -4.97
N LYS A 117 -9.16 7.03 -5.95
CA LYS A 117 -9.77 8.14 -6.69
C LYS A 117 -10.95 8.68 -5.88
N VAL A 118 -10.93 9.96 -5.57
CA VAL A 118 -11.98 10.63 -4.78
C VAL A 118 -12.39 11.91 -5.48
N HIS A 119 -13.70 12.06 -5.70
CA HIS A 119 -14.30 13.26 -6.26
C HIS A 119 -14.89 14.09 -5.12
N ASP A 120 -14.13 15.06 -4.63
CA ASP A 120 -14.54 15.95 -3.54
C ASP A 120 -13.91 17.33 -3.75
N SER A 121 -14.73 18.38 -3.83
CA SER A 121 -14.27 19.75 -4.08
C SER A 121 -13.35 20.28 -2.98
N ARG A 122 -13.39 19.68 -1.77
CA ARG A 122 -12.48 20.03 -0.67
C ARG A 122 -11.01 19.68 -0.98
N LEU A 123 -10.75 18.85 -1.99
CA LEU A 123 -9.40 18.44 -2.40
C LEU A 123 -8.79 19.34 -3.47
N GLU A 124 -9.58 20.24 -4.05
CA GLU A 124 -9.11 21.15 -5.11
C GLU A 124 -7.95 22.01 -4.62
N GLY A 125 -6.88 22.06 -5.42
CA GLY A 125 -5.69 22.82 -5.06
C GLY A 125 -4.89 22.26 -3.87
N LEU A 126 -5.16 21.01 -3.42
CA LEU A 126 -4.41 20.35 -2.34
C LEU A 126 -3.42 19.27 -2.81
N ALA A 127 -3.26 19.06 -4.13
CA ALA A 127 -2.27 18.11 -4.64
C ALA A 127 -0.86 18.42 -4.08
N GLY A 128 -0.16 17.37 -3.65
CA GLY A 128 1.16 17.43 -3.03
C GLY A 128 1.13 17.66 -1.51
N VAL A 129 -0.03 17.94 -0.91
CA VAL A 129 -0.14 18.04 0.55
C VAL A 129 -0.04 16.66 1.18
N SER A 130 0.89 16.51 2.12
CA SER A 130 1.11 15.26 2.86
C SER A 130 0.97 15.50 4.36
N VAL A 131 0.28 14.58 5.04
CA VAL A 131 0.14 14.58 6.51
C VAL A 131 0.76 13.29 7.04
N SER A 132 1.69 13.43 7.98
CA SER A 132 2.54 12.32 8.42
C SER A 132 1.82 11.29 9.29
N ASP A 133 0.82 11.74 10.05
CA ASP A 133 0.06 10.92 10.99
C ASP A 133 -1.44 11.10 10.78
N THR A 134 -2.03 10.21 9.98
CA THR A 134 -3.48 10.17 9.72
C THR A 134 -4.02 8.79 10.02
N LYS A 135 -5.30 8.69 10.37
CA LYS A 135 -6.04 7.43 10.37
C LYS A 135 -7.02 7.45 9.21
N VAL A 136 -6.92 6.45 8.34
CA VAL A 136 -7.78 6.29 7.16
C VAL A 136 -8.62 5.04 7.32
N GLN A 137 -9.90 5.12 6.96
CA GLN A 137 -10.83 4.02 7.15
C GLN A 137 -11.78 3.89 5.95
N ILE A 138 -11.99 2.65 5.50
CA ILE A 138 -13.10 2.32 4.60
C ILE A 138 -14.31 1.96 5.46
N VAL A 139 -15.43 2.65 5.25
CA VAL A 139 -16.69 2.35 5.93
C VAL A 139 -17.46 1.34 5.10
N GLU A 140 -17.71 0.20 5.71
CA GLU A 140 -18.53 -0.84 5.11
C GLU A 140 -20.00 -0.63 5.47
N LYS A 141 -20.83 -0.37 4.45
CA LYS A 141 -22.29 -0.38 4.62
C LYS A 141 -22.72 -1.83 4.70
N GLY A 142 -23.32 -2.22 5.82
CA GLY A 142 -23.47 -3.62 6.21
C GLY A 142 -24.26 -4.46 5.21
N SER A 143 -23.66 -5.56 4.74
CA SER A 143 -24.39 -6.76 4.31
C SER A 143 -23.42 -7.94 4.24
N GLY A 144 -23.47 -8.82 5.23
CA GLY A 144 -22.68 -10.05 5.21
C GLY A 144 -22.92 -10.92 6.43
N LYS A 145 -23.46 -12.13 6.19
CA LYS A 145 -23.51 -13.24 7.15
C LYS A 145 -22.08 -13.73 7.40
N SER A 146 -21.32 -13.01 8.19
CA SER A 146 -19.96 -13.39 8.58
C SER A 146 -19.92 -13.60 10.08
N SER A 147 -19.20 -14.65 10.51
CA SER A 147 -18.98 -14.92 11.93
C SER A 147 -18.33 -13.69 12.61
N ALA A 148 -18.61 -13.48 13.90
CA ALA A 148 -18.11 -12.31 14.64
C ALA A 148 -16.57 -12.14 14.55
N LYS A 149 -15.82 -13.25 14.53
CA LYS A 149 -14.36 -13.26 14.37
C LYS A 149 -13.90 -12.85 12.97
N SER A 150 -14.60 -13.28 11.92
CA SER A 150 -14.33 -12.88 10.53
C SER A 150 -14.65 -11.40 10.30
N LYS A 151 -15.79 -10.94 10.84
CA LYS A 151 -16.19 -9.54 10.80
C LYS A 151 -15.17 -8.63 11.48
N ARG A 152 -14.68 -9.01 12.66
CA ARG A 152 -13.66 -8.24 13.39
C ARG A 152 -12.34 -8.10 12.63
N ARG A 153 -11.76 -9.19 12.09
CA ARG A 153 -10.51 -9.11 11.29
C ARG A 153 -10.72 -8.31 10.01
N ARG A 154 -11.90 -8.41 9.38
CA ARG A 154 -12.27 -7.61 8.21
C ARG A 154 -12.29 -6.13 8.55
N THR A 155 -12.94 -5.74 9.65
CA THR A 155 -12.98 -4.34 10.11
C THR A 155 -11.60 -3.81 10.51
N GLU A 156 -10.76 -4.60 11.19
CA GLU A 156 -9.37 -4.21 11.52
C GLU A 156 -8.53 -3.94 10.27
N GLY A 157 -8.71 -4.71 9.19
CA GLY A 157 -8.02 -4.50 7.91
C GLY A 157 -8.47 -3.24 7.15
N LEU A 158 -9.67 -2.72 7.45
CA LEU A 158 -10.25 -1.53 6.81
C LEU A 158 -9.90 -0.23 7.52
N VAL A 159 -8.99 -0.25 8.49
CA VAL A 159 -8.44 0.94 9.15
C VAL A 159 -6.92 0.88 9.07
N GLN A 160 -6.29 1.96 8.64
CA GLN A 160 -4.83 2.10 8.63
C GLN A 160 -4.41 3.43 9.21
N ARG A 161 -3.16 3.50 9.70
CA ARG A 161 -2.55 4.72 10.21
C ARG A 161 -1.22 4.98 9.48
N GLY A 162 -0.91 6.25 9.26
CA GLY A 162 0.38 6.69 8.74
C GLY A 162 0.25 7.86 7.78
N ILE A 163 1.24 7.97 6.90
CA ILE A 163 1.34 9.08 5.94
C ILE A 163 0.25 8.97 4.87
N THR A 164 -0.51 10.06 4.70
CA THR A 164 -1.49 10.23 3.63
C THR A 164 -1.11 11.41 2.76
N LEU A 165 -1.10 11.19 1.44
CA LEU A 165 -0.78 12.16 0.41
C LEU A 165 -2.03 12.50 -0.38
N ILE A 166 -2.34 13.78 -0.52
CA ILE A 166 -3.38 14.26 -1.43
C ILE A 166 -2.78 14.40 -2.83
N THR A 167 -3.41 13.77 -3.82
CA THR A 167 -3.04 13.86 -5.23
C THR A 167 -4.07 14.69 -6.01
N HIS A 168 -3.83 14.89 -7.30
CA HIS A 168 -4.76 15.61 -8.18
C HIS A 168 -6.06 14.86 -8.47
N TRP A 169 -6.20 13.59 -8.06
CA TRP A 169 -7.39 12.78 -8.29
C TRP A 169 -7.91 12.05 -7.05
N GLY A 170 -7.34 12.31 -5.87
CA GLY A 170 -7.75 11.66 -4.62
C GLY A 170 -6.58 11.50 -3.66
N PHE A 171 -6.37 10.28 -3.15
CA PHE A 171 -5.40 10.01 -2.08
C PHE A 171 -4.41 8.89 -2.43
N SER A 172 -3.20 9.05 -1.91
CA SER A 172 -2.07 8.13 -2.00
C SER A 172 -1.32 8.12 -0.65
N GLY A 173 -0.12 7.58 -0.65
CA GLY A 173 0.74 7.47 0.53
C GLY A 173 0.61 6.11 1.23
N PRO A 174 1.58 5.77 2.09
CA PRO A 174 1.65 4.48 2.79
C PRO A 174 0.34 4.03 3.44
N ALA A 175 -0.40 4.95 4.08
CA ALA A 175 -1.65 4.60 4.75
C ALA A 175 -2.73 4.12 3.76
N ILE A 176 -2.89 4.84 2.64
CA ILE A 176 -3.84 4.51 1.57
C ILE A 176 -3.44 3.23 0.84
N LEU A 177 -2.15 3.07 0.50
CA LEU A 177 -1.66 1.87 -0.19
C LEU A 177 -1.87 0.62 0.67
N ARG A 178 -1.55 0.69 1.98
CA ARG A 178 -1.84 -0.39 2.91
C ARG A 178 -3.34 -0.66 3.01
N LEU A 179 -4.15 0.38 3.12
CA LEU A 179 -5.61 0.24 3.23
C LEU A 179 -6.19 -0.44 1.98
N SER A 180 -5.69 -0.10 0.80
CA SER A 180 -6.07 -0.76 -0.46
C SER A 180 -5.66 -2.24 -0.50
N ALA A 181 -4.53 -2.61 0.11
CA ALA A 181 -4.03 -3.97 0.13
C ALA A 181 -4.83 -4.86 1.10
N PHE A 182 -5.04 -4.39 2.33
CA PHE A 182 -5.84 -5.12 3.31
C PHE A 182 -7.34 -5.12 2.95
N GLY A 183 -7.83 -4.04 2.34
CA GLY A 183 -9.21 -3.91 1.87
C GLY A 183 -9.46 -4.43 0.45
N ALA A 184 -8.46 -5.02 -0.24
CA ALA A 184 -8.53 -5.33 -1.67
C ALA A 184 -9.76 -6.13 -2.08
N ARG A 185 -10.10 -7.18 -1.31
CA ARG A 185 -11.28 -8.02 -1.55
C ARG A 185 -12.59 -7.27 -1.31
N VAL A 186 -12.67 -6.53 -0.20
CA VAL A 186 -13.85 -5.73 0.16
C VAL A 186 -14.11 -4.65 -0.90
N LEU A 187 -13.07 -3.95 -1.33
CA LEU A 187 -13.14 -2.95 -2.40
C LEU A 187 -13.60 -3.57 -3.71
N HIS A 188 -13.04 -4.73 -4.09
CA HIS A 188 -13.44 -5.45 -5.30
C HIS A 188 -14.90 -5.92 -5.25
N GLU A 189 -15.35 -6.49 -4.13
CA GLU A 189 -16.75 -6.92 -3.90
C GLU A 189 -17.75 -5.75 -4.01
N ASN A 190 -17.32 -4.53 -3.66
CA ASN A 190 -18.13 -3.31 -3.73
C ASN A 190 -17.87 -2.48 -5.01
N GLY A 191 -17.25 -3.07 -6.04
CA GLY A 191 -16.99 -2.38 -7.31
C GLY A 191 -16.16 -1.10 -7.17
N TYR A 192 -15.29 -1.05 -6.15
CA TYR A 192 -14.44 0.09 -5.79
C TYR A 192 -15.19 1.38 -5.45
N ARG A 193 -16.45 1.28 -5.01
CA ARG A 193 -17.28 2.41 -4.59
C ARG A 193 -17.60 2.29 -3.11
N MET A 194 -16.80 2.94 -2.28
CA MET A 194 -16.95 2.91 -0.83
C MET A 194 -16.65 4.28 -0.23
N GLU A 195 -17.13 4.48 0.99
CA GLU A 195 -16.88 5.70 1.75
C GLU A 195 -15.52 5.62 2.44
N LEU A 196 -14.73 6.68 2.27
CA LEU A 196 -13.42 6.85 2.88
C LEU A 196 -13.53 7.93 3.96
N VAL A 197 -13.20 7.55 5.19
CA VAL A 197 -13.08 8.48 6.32
C VAL A 197 -11.61 8.74 6.58
N ILE A 198 -11.23 10.01 6.72
CA ILE A 198 -9.88 10.42 7.06
C ILE A 198 -9.95 11.25 8.33
N ASP A 199 -9.31 10.73 9.38
CA ASP A 199 -9.06 11.43 10.62
C ASP A 199 -7.63 12.00 10.56
N TRP A 200 -7.57 13.33 10.44
CA TRP A 200 -6.33 14.09 10.32
C TRP A 200 -5.62 14.31 11.67
N ARG A 201 -6.25 13.93 12.80
CA ARG A 201 -5.71 14.07 14.16
C ARG A 201 -5.96 12.82 15.01
N PRO A 202 -5.44 11.65 14.60
CA PRO A 202 -5.79 10.37 15.23
C PRO A 202 -5.31 10.20 16.68
N LYS A 203 -4.53 11.15 17.23
CA LYS A 203 -4.07 11.17 18.62
C LYS A 203 -5.01 11.92 19.56
N SER A 204 -6.02 12.62 19.03
CA SER A 204 -6.92 13.45 19.81
C SER A 204 -8.36 13.12 19.45
N THR A 205 -9.21 13.09 20.46
CA THR A 205 -10.65 13.01 20.26
C THR A 205 -11.20 14.35 19.74
N ILE A 206 -12.44 14.31 19.24
CA ILE A 206 -13.18 15.51 18.83
C ILE A 206 -13.28 16.49 20.01
N THR A 207 -13.63 16.00 21.20
CA THR A 207 -13.76 16.81 22.42
C THR A 207 -12.45 17.47 22.80
N GLU A 208 -11.33 16.73 22.82
CA GLU A 208 -10.01 17.30 23.13
C GLU A 208 -9.60 18.34 22.09
N THR A 209 -9.82 18.05 20.81
CA THR A 209 -9.54 19.00 19.71
C THR A 209 -10.37 20.28 19.87
N PHE A 210 -11.63 20.15 20.25
CA PHE A 210 -12.52 21.29 20.42
C PHE A 210 -12.10 22.17 21.60
N GLU A 211 -11.79 21.58 22.76
CA GLU A 211 -11.31 22.32 23.93
C GLU A 211 -9.96 22.99 23.65
N GLU A 212 -9.04 22.31 22.94
CA GLU A 212 -7.77 22.91 22.51
C GLU A 212 -7.99 24.12 21.59
N LEU A 213 -8.89 24.01 20.60
CA LEU A 213 -9.21 25.12 19.70
C LEU A 213 -9.83 26.32 20.45
N LYS A 214 -10.65 26.11 21.48
CA LYS A 214 -11.15 27.21 22.33
C LYS A 214 -10.02 27.95 23.04
N LEU A 215 -9.08 27.22 23.62
CA LEU A 215 -7.91 27.81 24.30
C LEU A 215 -7.02 28.57 23.31
N LEU A 216 -6.78 27.99 22.14
CA LEU A 216 -5.97 28.61 21.09
C LEU A 216 -6.63 29.86 20.50
N ARG A 217 -7.96 29.91 20.42
CA ARG A 217 -8.70 31.12 20.02
C ARG A 217 -8.41 32.29 20.97
N MET A 218 -8.38 32.04 22.28
CA MET A 218 -8.04 33.08 23.27
C MET A 218 -6.58 33.54 23.15
N ARG A 219 -5.66 32.60 22.87
CA ARG A 219 -4.22 32.90 22.73
C ARG A 219 -3.89 33.68 21.45
N TYR A 220 -4.59 33.40 20.35
CA TYR A 220 -4.30 33.94 19.03
C TYR A 220 -5.45 34.79 18.49
N GLU A 221 -6.04 35.64 19.34
CA GLU A 221 -7.27 36.40 19.05
C GLU A 221 -7.18 37.28 17.79
N THR A 222 -5.99 37.80 17.46
CA THR A 222 -5.77 38.69 16.32
C THR A 222 -5.41 37.96 15.02
N LYS A 223 -5.20 36.64 15.06
CA LYS A 223 -4.76 35.86 13.90
C LYS A 223 -5.97 35.36 13.10
N SER A 224 -5.92 35.52 11.78
CA SER A 224 -6.94 34.97 10.89
C SER A 224 -6.76 33.46 10.69
N LEU A 225 -7.85 32.69 10.88
CA LEU A 225 -7.88 31.24 10.66
C LEU A 225 -7.59 30.84 9.21
N LEU A 226 -7.75 31.73 8.23
CA LEU A 226 -7.45 31.43 6.82
C LEU A 226 -5.94 31.45 6.53
N THR A 227 -5.17 32.20 7.31
CA THR A 227 -3.73 32.39 7.11
C THR A 227 -2.88 31.67 8.15
N PHE A 228 -3.49 31.27 9.27
CA PHE A 228 -2.82 30.70 10.42
C PHE A 228 -3.52 29.40 10.88
N CYS A 229 -2.74 28.32 10.96
CA CYS A 229 -3.16 27.07 11.58
C CYS A 229 -2.71 27.11 13.05
N PRO A 230 -3.63 27.16 14.03
CA PRO A 230 -3.27 27.24 15.43
C PRO A 230 -2.86 25.88 16.03
N LEU A 231 -3.09 24.78 15.31
CA LEU A 231 -2.76 23.42 15.74
C LEU A 231 -1.30 23.11 15.40
N THR A 232 -0.45 23.18 16.42
CA THR A 232 0.99 22.97 16.29
C THR A 232 1.46 21.75 17.07
N SER A 233 2.50 21.08 16.55
CA SER A 233 3.08 19.94 17.26
C SER A 233 3.85 20.46 18.48
N ARG A 234 3.66 19.84 19.65
CA ARG A 234 4.43 20.11 20.88
C ARG A 234 5.87 19.59 20.80
N ALA A 235 6.56 19.77 19.66
CA ALA A 235 7.96 19.37 19.56
C ALA A 235 8.81 20.27 20.47
N GLU A 236 9.10 19.76 21.67
CA GLU A 236 10.10 20.28 22.60
C GLU A 236 11.48 20.19 21.96
N THR A 237 11.83 21.11 21.05
CA THR A 237 13.20 21.57 20.77
C THR A 237 13.18 22.56 19.63
N ARG A 238 13.61 23.80 19.92
CA ARG A 238 13.91 24.89 18.98
C ARG A 238 12.71 25.62 18.35
N GLY A 239 11.98 26.38 19.15
CA GLY A 239 11.54 27.76 18.82
C GLY A 239 10.55 28.00 17.67
N GLU A 240 10.28 27.03 16.80
CA GLU A 240 9.29 27.11 15.72
C GLU A 240 8.38 25.89 15.80
N GLU A 241 7.12 26.12 16.18
CA GLU A 241 6.13 25.05 16.27
C GLU A 241 5.60 24.72 14.86
N ASP A 242 5.98 23.56 14.32
CA ASP A 242 5.45 23.12 13.03
C ASP A 242 3.96 22.76 13.14
N PRO A 243 3.11 23.22 12.21
CA PRO A 243 1.68 22.95 12.28
C PRO A 243 1.42 21.45 12.05
N ILE A 244 0.57 20.86 12.89
CA ILE A 244 0.15 19.44 12.78
C ILE A 244 -0.46 19.19 11.40
N LEU A 245 -1.18 20.19 10.88
CA LEU A 245 -1.77 20.17 9.55
C LEU A 245 -1.07 21.19 8.64
N PRO A 246 -0.66 20.80 7.43
CA PRO A 246 -0.15 21.74 6.44
C PRO A 246 -1.13 22.89 6.21
N ARG A 247 -0.62 24.13 6.14
CA ARG A 247 -1.46 25.35 6.07
C ARG A 247 -2.51 25.32 4.97
N ARG A 248 -2.19 24.74 3.81
CA ARG A 248 -3.12 24.56 2.67
C ARG A 248 -4.32 23.67 3.05
N LEU A 249 -4.07 22.55 3.73
CA LEU A 249 -5.13 21.66 4.20
C LEU A 249 -5.99 22.34 5.27
N TRP A 250 -5.36 22.96 6.26
CA TRP A 250 -6.08 23.69 7.30
C TRP A 250 -7.02 24.74 6.70
N ARG A 251 -6.50 25.58 5.80
CA ARG A 251 -7.30 26.61 5.11
C ARG A 251 -8.48 26.00 4.36
N ALA A 252 -8.29 24.89 3.65
CA ALA A 252 -9.37 24.21 2.93
C ALA A 252 -10.45 23.66 3.87
N LEU A 253 -10.06 23.08 5.02
CA LEU A 253 -11.00 22.62 6.04
C LEU A 253 -11.81 23.78 6.64
N VAL A 254 -11.17 24.91 6.94
CA VAL A 254 -11.85 26.12 7.46
C VAL A 254 -12.85 26.66 6.43
N ILE A 255 -12.45 26.80 5.16
CA ILE A 255 -13.35 27.27 4.09
C ILE A 255 -14.54 26.31 3.94
N SER A 256 -14.28 25.00 3.95
CA SER A 256 -15.35 24.00 3.87
C SER A 256 -16.32 24.10 5.05
N ALA A 257 -15.83 24.33 6.27
CA ALA A 257 -16.67 24.47 7.46
C ALA A 257 -17.61 25.68 7.35
N VAL A 258 -17.07 26.83 6.91
CA VAL A 258 -17.85 28.07 6.71
C VAL A 258 -18.94 27.86 5.67
N ASN A 259 -18.60 27.28 4.51
CA ASN A 259 -19.57 27.01 3.44
C ASN A 259 -20.68 26.04 3.89
N SER A 260 -20.37 25.04 4.71
CA SER A 260 -21.36 24.11 5.27
C SER A 260 -22.34 24.82 6.21
N MET A 261 -21.84 25.71 7.08
CA MET A 261 -22.68 26.52 7.98
C MET A 261 -23.64 27.43 7.21
N GLU A 262 -23.17 28.09 6.15
CA GLU A 262 -23.99 28.97 5.30
C GLU A 262 -25.04 28.21 4.48
N SER A 263 -24.75 26.96 4.10
CA SER A 263 -25.66 26.12 3.30
C SER A 263 -26.64 25.27 4.13
N GLY A 264 -26.59 25.35 5.47
CA GLY A 264 -27.46 24.58 6.37
C GLY A 264 -27.25 23.07 6.35
N LYS A 265 -26.17 22.59 5.72
CA LYS A 265 -25.79 21.18 5.70
C LYS A 265 -24.88 20.91 6.91
N ASN A 266 -25.31 20.07 7.84
CA ASN A 266 -24.41 19.54 8.88
C ASN A 266 -23.30 18.73 8.17
N SER A 267 -22.13 19.32 8.02
CA SER A 267 -20.92 18.57 7.68
C SER A 267 -20.28 18.09 8.97
N GLU A 268 -20.34 16.78 9.22
CA GLU A 268 -19.42 16.14 10.16
C GLU A 268 -18.00 16.28 9.56
N LEU A 269 -17.22 17.20 10.12
CA LEU A 269 -15.82 17.47 9.76
C LEU A 269 -14.87 16.74 10.71
#